data_AF-E6TY66-F1
#
_entry.id   AF-E6TY66-F1
#
_cell.length_a   1.000
_cell.length_b   1.000
_cell.length_c   1.000
_cell.angle_alpha   90.00
_cell.angle_beta   90.00
_cell.angle_gamma   90.00
#
_symmetry.space_group_name_H-M   'P 1'
#
loop_
_entity.id
_entity.type
_entity.pdbx_description
1 polymer ?
#
loop_
_entity_poly.entity_id
_entity_poly.type
_entity_poly.pdbx_seq_one_letter_code
_entity_poly.pdbx_strand_id
1 'polypeptide(L)'
;MGHVDPYLMSIFRKRIADPRCACRVYKALRSCSFHTLRTPEGAYGLVDELARCCQVHITPETRDYAARWLMNCGVDPQNPMHRRSMSNLVFGR
;
A
#
# COMPACT_ATOMS: atom_id res chain seq x y z
N MET A 1 11.60 -10.87 -6.16
CA MET A 1 10.73 -9.68 -6.13
C MET A 1 9.41 -10.08 -6.75
N GLY A 2 8.31 -10.04 -5.99
CA GLY A 2 6.98 -10.44 -6.48
C GLY A 2 6.58 -9.56 -7.67
N HIS A 3 6.26 -10.20 -8.80
CA HIS A 3 5.85 -9.51 -10.01
C HIS A 3 4.47 -8.89 -9.74
N VAL A 4 4.40 -7.57 -9.59
CA VAL A 4 3.11 -6.92 -9.34
C VAL A 4 2.32 -6.94 -10.65
N ASP A 5 1.08 -7.44 -10.58
CA ASP A 5 0.20 -7.58 -11.73
C ASP A 5 0.01 -6.22 -12.45
N PRO A 6 0.30 -6.13 -13.77
CA PRO A 6 0.21 -4.88 -14.52
C PRO A 6 -1.20 -4.28 -14.59
N TYR A 7 -2.23 -5.14 -14.57
CA TYR A 7 -3.63 -4.73 -14.60
C TYR A 7 -4.04 -4.13 -13.25
N LEU A 8 -3.66 -4.77 -12.14
CA LEU A 8 -3.83 -4.20 -10.80
C LEU A 8 -3.07 -2.88 -10.66
N MET A 9 -1.88 -2.77 -11.25
CA MET A 9 -1.11 -1.53 -11.21
C MET A 9 -1.76 -0.40 -12.01
N SER A 10 -2.39 -0.71 -13.14
CA SER A 10 -3.17 0.25 -13.93
C SER A 10 -4.39 0.77 -13.17
N ILE A 11 -5.12 -0.10 -12.48
CA ILE A 11 -6.24 0.28 -11.60
C ILE A 11 -5.74 1.13 -10.42
N PHE A 12 -4.65 0.71 -9.78
CA PHE A 12 -4.05 1.42 -8.66
C PHE A 12 -3.62 2.82 -9.08
N ARG A 13 -2.96 2.97 -10.23
CA ARG A 13 -2.59 4.27 -10.80
C ARG A 13 -3.81 5.16 -11.05
N LYS A 14 -4.89 4.62 -11.65
CA LYS A 14 -6.13 5.37 -11.86
C LYS A 14 -6.78 5.82 -10.55
N ARG A 15 -6.77 4.96 -9.52
CA ARG A 15 -7.29 5.30 -8.17
C ARG A 15 -6.42 6.34 -7.47
N ILE A 16 -5.09 6.22 -7.52
CA ILE A 16 -4.14 7.19 -6.95
C ILE A 16 -4.16 8.52 -7.74
N ALA A 17 -4.54 8.52 -9.01
CA ALA A 17 -4.75 9.75 -9.77
C ALA A 17 -5.96 10.56 -9.25
N ASP A 18 -6.92 9.93 -8.57
CA ASP A 18 -7.98 10.65 -7.86
C ASP A 18 -7.40 11.27 -6.57
N PRO A 19 -7.44 12.61 -6.41
CA PRO A 19 -6.80 13.28 -5.28
C PRO A 19 -7.47 12.97 -3.93
N ARG A 20 -8.76 12.61 -3.90
CA ARG A 20 -9.45 12.21 -2.67
C ARG A 20 -9.02 10.82 -2.25
N CYS A 21 -8.92 9.90 -3.21
CA CYS A 21 -8.43 8.54 -2.97
C CYS A 21 -6.95 8.56 -2.56
N ALA A 22 -6.11 9.34 -3.26
CA ALA A 22 -4.72 9.57 -2.89
C ALA A 22 -4.59 10.12 -1.47
N CYS A 23 -5.36 11.15 -1.13
CA CYS A 23 -5.33 11.74 0.21
C CYS A 23 -5.69 10.71 1.31
N ARG A 24 -6.70 9.87 1.08
CA ARG A 24 -7.07 8.79 2.01
C ARG A 24 -5.97 7.74 2.15
N VAL A 25 -5.40 7.28 1.03
CA VAL A 25 -4.29 6.32 1.02
C VAL A 25 -3.07 6.89 1.74
N TYR A 26 -2.67 8.13 1.45
CA TYR A 26 -1.54 8.77 2.14
C TYR A 26 -1.82 9.01 3.62
N LYS A 27 -3.06 9.30 4.01
CA LYS A 27 -3.44 9.44 5.42
C LYS A 27 -3.32 8.11 6.15
N ALA A 28 -3.83 7.01 5.58
CA ALA A 28 -3.71 5.66 6.11
C ALA A 28 -2.24 5.23 6.25
N LEU A 29 -1.44 5.48 5.21
CA LEU A 29 0.00 5.21 5.25
C LEU A 29 0.72 6.03 6.33
N ARG A 30 0.38 7.32 6.49
CA ARG A 30 0.98 8.17 7.54
C ARG A 30 0.56 7.80 8.96
N SER A 31 -0.63 7.20 9.15
CA SER A 31 -1.04 6.69 10.47
C SER A 31 -0.31 5.41 10.87
N CYS A 32 0.34 4.72 9.93
CA CYS A 32 1.13 3.53 10.23
C CYS A 32 2.61 3.87 10.42
N SER A 33 3.24 3.23 11.39
CA SER A 33 4.69 3.28 11.59
C SER A 33 5.35 2.02 11.03
N PHE A 34 6.65 2.09 10.72
CA PHE A 34 7.45 0.92 10.35
C PHE A 34 7.29 -0.26 11.35
N HIS A 35 7.26 0.04 12.65
CA HIS A 35 7.05 -0.97 13.69
C HIS A 35 5.67 -1.61 13.61
N THR A 36 4.63 -0.80 13.37
CA THR A 36 3.25 -1.28 13.20
C THR A 36 3.12 -2.16 11.96
N LEU A 37 3.85 -1.87 10.89
CA LEU A 37 3.78 -2.65 9.63
C LEU A 37 4.59 -3.95 9.66
N ARG A 38 5.45 -4.15 10.67
CA ARG A 38 6.12 -5.43 10.91
C ARG A 38 5.30 -6.40 11.76
N THR A 39 4.21 -5.94 12.38
CA THR A 39 3.30 -6.85 13.07
C THR A 39 2.21 -7.34 12.11
N PRO A 40 1.76 -8.60 12.25
CA PRO A 40 0.69 -9.13 11.42
C PRO A 40 -0.58 -8.27 11.56
N GLU A 41 -0.94 -7.85 12.78
CA GLU A 41 -2.13 -7.02 13.02
C GLU A 41 -2.09 -5.69 12.27
N GLY A 42 -0.94 -4.99 12.31
CA GLY A 42 -0.80 -3.72 11.62
C GLY A 42 -0.71 -3.86 10.11
N ALA A 43 -0.08 -4.94 9.62
CA ALA A 43 -0.05 -5.26 8.19
C ALA A 43 -1.44 -5.59 7.66
N TYR A 44 -2.22 -6.43 8.36
CA TYR A 44 -3.60 -6.74 8.01
C TYR A 44 -4.49 -5.50 8.05
N GLY A 45 -4.38 -4.69 9.10
CA GLY A 45 -5.15 -3.45 9.23
C GLY A 45 -4.86 -2.45 8.10
N LEU A 46 -3.60 -2.31 7.69
CA LEU A 46 -3.25 -1.46 6.56
C LEU A 46 -3.83 -2.01 5.24
N VAL A 47 -3.74 -3.32 5.00
CA VAL A 47 -4.30 -3.94 3.78
C VAL A 47 -5.81 -3.71 3.69
N ASP A 48 -6.54 -3.88 4.79
CA ASP A 48 -7.98 -3.64 4.83
C ASP A 48 -8.32 -2.16 4.61
N GLU A 49 -7.58 -1.26 5.23
CA GLU A 49 -7.80 0.18 5.08
C GLU A 49 -7.51 0.65 3.65
N LEU A 50 -6.47 0.09 3.00
CA LEU A 50 -6.17 0.35 1.59
C LEU A 50 -7.25 -0.22 0.68
N ALA A 51 -7.74 -1.44 0.95
CA ALA A 51 -8.84 -2.04 0.20
C ALA A 51 -10.12 -1.20 0.33
N ARG A 52 -10.40 -0.68 1.52
CA ARG A 52 -11.52 0.24 1.80
C ARG A 52 -11.36 1.58 1.08
N CYS A 53 -10.17 2.17 1.11
CA CYS A 53 -9.86 3.42 0.40
C CYS A 53 -10.06 3.27 -1.11
N CYS A 54 -9.62 2.15 -1.67
CA CYS A 54 -9.72 1.84 -3.09
C CYS A 54 -11.04 1.16 -3.48
N GLN A 55 -11.97 0.94 -2.53
CA GLN A 55 -13.23 0.22 -2.72
C GLN A 55 -13.08 -1.08 -3.52
N VAL A 56 -12.05 -1.86 -3.19
CA VAL A 56 -11.78 -3.17 -3.80
C VAL A 56 -12.08 -4.26 -2.79
N HIS A 57 -12.79 -5.29 -3.23
CA HIS A 57 -12.94 -6.52 -2.46
C HIS A 57 -11.67 -7.36 -2.66
N ILE A 58 -11.04 -7.72 -1.55
CA ILE A 58 -9.88 -8.62 -1.53
C ILE A 58 -10.29 -9.95 -0.92
N THR A 59 -9.75 -11.05 -1.45
CA THR A 59 -9.96 -12.38 -0.84
C THR A 59 -9.06 -12.55 0.38
N PRO A 60 -9.38 -13.48 1.30
CA PRO A 60 -8.53 -13.79 2.44
C PRO A 60 -7.10 -14.19 2.04
N GLU A 61 -6.92 -14.92 0.93
CA GLU A 61 -5.58 -15.30 0.45
C GLU A 61 -4.81 -14.08 -0.06
N THR A 62 -5.47 -13.18 -0.79
CA THR A 62 -4.87 -11.93 -1.27
C THR A 62 -4.46 -11.04 -0.10
N ARG A 63 -5.29 -11.03 0.96
CA ARG A 63 -5.02 -10.29 2.19
C ARG A 63 -3.79 -10.81 2.93
N ASP A 64 -3.67 -12.13 3.12
CA ASP A 64 -2.48 -12.76 3.73
C ASP A 64 -1.22 -12.53 2.90
N TYR A 65 -1.30 -12.71 1.58
CA TYR A 65 -0.18 -12.46 0.69
C TYR A 65 0.29 -11.00 0.74
N ALA A 66 -0.64 -10.04 0.70
CA ALA A 66 -0.33 -8.62 0.77
C ALA A 66 0.24 -8.22 2.13
N ALA A 67 -0.30 -8.75 3.23
CA ALA A 67 0.20 -8.49 4.57
C ALA A 67 1.62 -9.05 4.74
N ARG A 68 1.89 -10.28 4.28
CA ARG A 68 3.23 -10.87 4.24
C ARG A 68 4.20 -10.08 3.39
N TRP A 69 3.75 -9.60 2.22
CA TRP A 69 4.57 -8.74 1.38
C TRP A 69 4.92 -7.43 2.10
N LEU A 70 3.95 -6.77 2.74
CA LEU A 70 4.17 -5.54 3.50
C LEU A 70 5.16 -5.71 4.66
N MET A 71 4.99 -6.79 5.44
CA MET A 71 5.89 -7.12 6.55
C MET A 71 7.33 -7.36 6.07
N ASN A 72 7.50 -7.96 4.90
CA ASN A 72 8.82 -8.27 4.32
C ASN A 72 9.43 -7.11 3.53
N CYS A 73 8.62 -6.21 2.95
CA CYS A 73 9.11 -5.10 2.14
C CYS A 73 9.76 -3.99 2.97
N GLY A 74 9.52 -3.96 4.29
CA GLY A 74 10.10 -2.95 5.18
C GLY A 74 9.66 -1.53 4.81
N VAL A 75 8.41 -1.37 4.38
CA VAL A 75 7.84 -0.07 4.01
C VAL A 75 7.90 0.86 5.22
N ASP A 76 8.58 1.99 5.06
CA ASP A 76 8.62 3.05 6.06
C ASP A 76 7.90 4.31 5.52
N PRO A 77 6.63 4.51 5.89
CA PRO A 77 5.85 5.68 5.47
C PRO A 77 6.39 6.99 6.03
N GLN A 78 7.17 6.94 7.13
CA GLN A 78 7.70 8.13 7.78
C GLN A 78 9.04 8.55 7.16
N ASN A 79 9.78 7.64 6.53
CA ASN A 79 11.02 7.95 5.85
C ASN A 79 10.79 8.74 4.53
N PRO A 80 11.27 9.99 4.40
CA PRO A 80 11.07 10.82 3.21
C PRO A 80 11.72 10.23 1.94
N MET A 81 12.88 9.58 2.08
CA MET A 81 13.59 8.96 0.97
C MET A 81 12.81 7.74 0.45
N HIS A 82 12.28 6.94 1.36
CA HIS A 82 11.45 5.77 1.01
C HIS A 82 10.15 6.21 0.32
N ARG A 83 9.52 7.30 0.78
CA ARG A 83 8.36 7.92 0.11
C ARG A 83 8.67 8.37 -1.32
N ARG A 84 9.87 8.90 -1.56
CA ARG A 84 10.34 9.28 -2.90
C ARG A 84 10.52 8.07 -3.81
N SER A 85 11.19 7.01 -3.32
CA SER A 85 11.37 5.76 -4.08
C SER A 85 10.03 5.11 -4.44
N MET A 86 9.08 5.08 -3.51
CA MET A 86 7.72 4.57 -3.77
C MET A 86 6.98 5.43 -4.80
N SER A 87 7.12 6.76 -4.73
CA SER A 87 6.52 7.65 -5.74
C SER A 87 7.13 7.42 -7.12
N ASN A 88 8.45 7.21 -7.23
CA ASN A 88 9.09 6.89 -8.50
C ASN A 88 8.58 5.56 -9.08
N LEU A 89 8.33 4.56 -8.24
CA LEU A 89 7.72 3.28 -8.65
C LEU A 89 6.31 3.46 -9.25
N VAL A 90 5.50 4.34 -8.65
CA VAL A 90 4.13 4.61 -9.10
C VAL A 90 4.12 5.47 -10.36
N PHE A 91 4.88 6.57 -10.36
CA PHE A 91 4.83 7.61 -11.38
C PHE A 91 5.88 7.45 -12.51
N GLY A 92 6.80 6.51 -12.40
CA GLY A 92 7.72 6.12 -13.48
C GLY A 92 8.53 7.28 -14.05
N ARG A 93 9.17 8.07 -13.19
CA ARG A 93 10.15 9.09 -13.61
C ARG A 93 11.57 8.54 -13.53
#